data_AF-A0A965Y858-F1
#
_entry.id   AF-A0A965Y858-F1
#
_cell.length_a   1.000
_cell.length_b   1.000
_cell.length_c   1.000
_cell.angle_alpha   90.00
_cell.angle_beta   90.00
_cell.angle_gamma   90.00
#
_symmetry.space_group_name_H-M   'P 1'
#
loop_
_entity.id
_entity.type
_entity.pdbx_description
1 polymer ?
#
loop_
_entity_poly.entity_id
_entity_poly.type
_entity_poly.pdbx_seq_one_letter_code
_entity_poly.pdbx_strand_id
1 'polypeptide(L)'
;ESMMLNPNRENSNTSHNPESINLSVAEMILKEYALGKIFSRDVAEAHLGGDIHLHDLGMVNRPYCSGQSMAYVIKYGIDIPSITSVSSPARHPDVLLAHILKMTSVLQNNFAGAIGWDAVNVFFAPFLVGLPYEKIKQLAQMLIFEFNQLAGGRGGQVAFTDINLYFEVPDHFRDVPALGPGGVPTGRTYYDYREESKAFLRALFEVYLKGDSRGQPFFFPKPLLHITDRFFEEPGWEEFLEFACLVASEKGSTYFVFDRGGVAKLSECCRLSFELSEEDLAEAKTPWKMRYCALQNVTINLPRIAYRSGKDRETLFELLDRAMETAAEAHVQKRKFLQEILALGSKGPLSVLCVDHDGESYLRMSKSSHLIGILGLDEMIHSFTGNRMHLDSEAMDLGLAVTRYMDLKCRQLSERFGLKIVLEQTPAESTAYRMARLDLKFFPDHARHFVKGDIASGEIYYTNST
;
A
#
# COMPACT_ATOMS: atom_id res chain seq x y z
N GLU A 1 10.69 -27.54 13.65
CA GLU A 1 11.00 -28.72 12.80
C GLU A 1 10.27 -28.67 11.47
N SER A 2 8.93 -28.67 11.42
CA SER A 2 8.18 -28.64 10.15
C SER A 2 8.60 -27.51 9.18
N MET A 3 8.78 -26.28 9.67
CA MET A 3 9.25 -25.13 8.87
C MET A 3 10.66 -25.29 8.28
N MET A 4 11.49 -26.19 8.82
CA MET A 4 12.83 -26.45 8.27
C MET A 4 12.79 -27.36 7.04
N LEU A 5 11.70 -28.12 6.87
CA LEU A 5 11.56 -29.14 5.83
C LEU A 5 10.47 -28.77 4.81
N ASN A 6 9.52 -27.91 5.19
CA ASN A 6 8.39 -27.53 4.35
C ASN A 6 8.33 -26.01 4.14
N PRO A 7 8.19 -25.54 2.88
CA PRO A 7 7.98 -24.13 2.60
C PRO A 7 6.73 -23.58 3.30
N ASN A 8 6.83 -22.36 3.82
CA ASN A 8 5.65 -21.58 4.22
C ASN A 8 4.80 -21.27 2.97
N ARG A 9 3.49 -21.45 3.06
CA ARG A 9 2.54 -21.19 1.96
C ARG A 9 1.60 -20.00 2.22
N GLU A 10 1.77 -19.29 3.33
CA GLU A 10 0.94 -18.11 3.64
C GLU A 10 1.30 -16.88 2.79
N ASN A 11 2.54 -16.80 2.29
CA ASN A 11 3.03 -15.69 1.46
C ASN A 11 3.77 -16.23 0.23
N SER A 12 3.24 -16.01 -0.97
CA SER A 12 3.84 -16.47 -2.23
C SER A 12 5.16 -15.78 -2.57
N ASN A 13 5.45 -14.64 -1.93
CA ASN A 13 6.69 -13.89 -2.12
C ASN A 13 7.83 -14.36 -1.21
N THR A 14 7.59 -15.26 -0.23
CA THR A 14 8.68 -15.92 0.51
C THR A 14 9.24 -17.10 -0.28
N SER A 15 10.54 -17.09 -0.56
CA SER A 15 11.26 -18.30 -0.95
C SER A 15 11.61 -19.13 0.29
N HIS A 16 11.73 -20.45 0.19
CA HIS A 16 12.13 -21.29 1.32
C HIS A 16 13.64 -21.20 1.54
N ASN A 17 14.06 -20.36 2.49
CA ASN A 17 15.46 -20.10 2.81
C ASN A 17 15.64 -19.81 4.32
N PRO A 18 16.89 -19.73 4.85
CA PRO A 18 17.11 -19.46 6.27
C PRO A 18 16.45 -18.18 6.80
N GLU A 19 16.48 -17.09 6.02
CA GLU A 19 15.87 -15.82 6.42
C GLU A 19 14.34 -15.89 6.44
N SER A 20 13.72 -16.59 5.49
CA SER A 20 12.27 -16.79 5.49
C SER A 20 11.81 -17.63 6.69
N ILE A 21 12.63 -18.60 7.12
CA ILE A 21 12.38 -19.42 8.31
C ILE A 21 12.50 -18.55 9.57
N ASN A 22 13.57 -17.76 9.69
CA ASN A 22 13.78 -16.82 10.80
C ASN A 22 12.60 -15.84 10.92
N LEU A 23 12.16 -15.29 9.77
CA LEU A 23 11.00 -14.40 9.72
C LEU A 23 9.74 -15.11 10.21
N SER A 24 9.45 -16.31 9.69
CA SER A 24 8.25 -17.07 10.07
C SER A 24 8.22 -17.39 11.58
N VAL A 25 9.37 -17.73 12.16
CA VAL A 25 9.48 -17.96 13.62
C VAL A 25 9.23 -16.67 14.41
N ALA A 26 9.84 -15.57 14.00
CA ALA A 26 9.65 -14.27 14.65
C ALA A 26 8.19 -13.80 14.57
N GLU A 27 7.54 -13.96 13.42
CA GLU A 27 6.15 -13.58 13.20
C GLU A 27 5.18 -14.34 14.11
N MET A 28 5.39 -15.65 14.31
CA MET A 28 4.56 -16.44 15.23
C MET A 28 4.63 -15.88 16.66
N ILE A 29 5.84 -15.61 17.15
CA ILE A 29 6.05 -15.10 18.52
C ILE A 29 5.47 -13.68 18.66
N LEU A 30 5.72 -12.81 17.67
CA LEU A 30 5.21 -11.44 17.69
C LEU A 30 3.68 -11.38 17.61
N LYS A 31 3.06 -12.33 16.89
CA LYS A 31 1.60 -12.46 16.83
C LYS A 31 1.01 -12.85 18.18
N GLU A 32 1.60 -13.82 18.89
CA GLU A 32 1.17 -14.19 20.24
C GLU A 32 1.35 -13.01 21.22
N TYR A 33 2.51 -12.34 21.16
CA TYR A 33 2.76 -11.14 21.95
C TYR A 33 1.72 -10.05 21.68
N ALA A 34 1.41 -9.79 20.41
CA ALA A 34 0.42 -8.79 20.01
C ALA A 34 -0.95 -9.05 20.63
N LEU A 35 -1.45 -10.28 20.45
CA LEU A 35 -2.78 -10.67 20.94
C LEU A 35 -2.84 -10.80 22.46
N GLY A 36 -1.72 -11.09 23.13
CA GLY A 36 -1.67 -11.26 24.57
C GLY A 36 -1.30 -10.00 25.36
N LYS A 37 -0.67 -9.00 24.74
CA LYS A 37 -0.11 -7.83 25.45
C LYS A 37 -0.46 -6.48 24.85
N ILE A 38 -0.64 -6.38 23.53
CA ILE A 38 -0.93 -5.09 22.87
C ILE A 38 -2.43 -4.88 22.79
N PHE A 39 -3.15 -5.88 22.30
CA PHE A 39 -4.58 -5.77 22.08
C PHE A 39 -5.38 -6.17 23.32
N SER A 40 -6.54 -5.54 23.50
CA SER A 40 -7.50 -5.95 24.52
C SER A 40 -8.01 -7.37 24.25
N ARG A 41 -8.55 -8.00 25.30
CA ARG A 41 -9.13 -9.34 25.18
C ARG A 41 -10.20 -9.39 24.09
N ASP A 42 -11.08 -8.40 24.04
CA ASP A 42 -12.18 -8.36 23.07
C ASP A 42 -11.68 -8.25 21.63
N VAL A 43 -10.67 -7.40 21.36
CA VAL A 43 -10.01 -7.30 20.05
C VAL A 43 -9.32 -8.60 19.67
N ALA A 44 -8.60 -9.21 20.61
CA ALA A 44 -7.90 -10.47 20.39
C ALA A 44 -8.86 -11.63 20.12
N GLU A 45 -9.95 -11.75 20.88
CA GLU A 45 -10.99 -12.75 20.68
C GLU A 45 -11.72 -12.55 19.34
N ALA A 46 -12.03 -11.31 18.97
CA ALA A 46 -12.64 -11.01 17.67
C ALA A 46 -11.71 -11.41 16.50
N HIS A 47 -10.40 -11.18 16.63
CA HIS A 47 -9.42 -11.66 15.66
C HIS A 47 -9.35 -13.19 15.58
N LEU A 48 -9.18 -13.85 16.73
CA LEU A 48 -9.02 -15.31 16.83
C LEU A 48 -10.28 -16.05 16.37
N GLY A 49 -11.46 -15.51 16.71
CA GLY A 49 -12.75 -16.01 16.27
C GLY A 49 -12.94 -15.83 14.77
N GLY A 50 -12.43 -14.75 14.18
CA GLY A 50 -12.59 -14.41 12.76
C GLY A 50 -13.72 -13.42 12.49
N ASP A 51 -14.14 -12.65 13.48
CA ASP A 51 -15.07 -11.52 13.31
C ASP A 51 -14.36 -10.35 12.62
N ILE A 52 -13.09 -10.14 12.98
CA ILE A 52 -12.17 -9.22 12.31
C ILE A 52 -10.85 -9.93 11.96
N HIS A 53 -10.04 -9.28 11.14
CA HIS A 53 -8.67 -9.68 10.86
C HIS A 53 -7.73 -8.50 11.05
N LEU A 54 -6.75 -8.68 11.94
CA LEU A 54 -5.68 -7.71 12.20
C LEU A 54 -4.56 -8.10 11.24
N HIS A 55 -4.25 -7.25 10.28
CA HIS A 55 -3.18 -7.50 9.32
C HIS A 55 -1.80 -7.35 9.98
N ASP A 56 -0.83 -8.12 9.46
CA ASP A 56 0.58 -8.06 9.83
C ASP A 56 0.87 -8.12 11.34
N LEU A 57 0.12 -8.95 12.08
CA LEU A 57 0.37 -9.16 13.52
C LEU A 57 1.79 -9.65 13.81
N GLY A 58 2.40 -10.40 12.88
CA GLY A 58 3.80 -10.81 12.97
C GLY A 58 4.80 -9.64 12.89
N MET A 59 4.33 -8.45 12.55
CA MET A 59 5.09 -7.20 12.48
C MET A 59 4.38 -6.06 13.22
N VAL A 60 3.68 -6.38 14.31
CA VAL A 60 2.92 -5.40 15.11
C VAL A 60 3.75 -4.19 15.58
N ASN A 61 5.07 -4.35 15.69
CA ASN A 61 6.03 -3.36 16.17
C ASN A 61 6.39 -2.26 15.15
N ARG A 62 5.72 -2.22 14.01
CA ARG A 62 5.95 -1.18 12.99
C ARG A 62 4.64 -0.77 12.27
N PRO A 63 4.62 0.38 11.60
CA PRO A 63 3.48 0.80 10.77
C PRO A 63 3.21 -0.16 9.61
N TYR A 64 2.05 -0.04 8.98
CA TYR A 64 1.64 -0.92 7.88
C TYR A 64 2.38 -0.56 6.60
N CYS A 65 1.92 0.42 5.82
CA CYS A 65 2.54 0.81 4.55
C CYS A 65 2.83 2.31 4.51
N SER A 66 3.50 2.76 3.44
CA SER A 66 3.86 4.17 3.30
C SER A 66 4.03 4.63 1.86
N GLY A 67 3.57 5.84 1.57
CA GLY A 67 3.92 6.60 0.37
C GLY A 67 5.05 7.60 0.61
N GLN A 68 6.01 7.63 -0.30
CA GLN A 68 7.26 8.38 -0.19
C GLN A 68 7.43 9.36 -1.34
N SER A 69 7.94 10.56 -1.04
CA SER A 69 8.40 11.49 -2.06
C SER A 69 9.91 11.35 -2.29
N MET A 70 10.30 11.17 -3.55
CA MET A 70 11.70 11.21 -3.96
C MET A 70 12.39 12.53 -3.63
N ALA A 71 11.64 13.63 -3.56
CA ALA A 71 12.17 14.94 -3.22
C ALA A 71 12.86 14.96 -1.85
N TYR A 72 12.45 14.11 -0.91
CA TYR A 72 13.14 13.98 0.38
C TYR A 72 14.58 13.47 0.21
N VAL A 73 14.74 12.37 -0.53
CA VAL A 73 16.06 11.77 -0.80
C VAL A 73 16.92 12.68 -1.67
N ILE A 74 16.32 13.38 -2.65
CA ILE A 74 17.01 14.37 -3.47
C ILE A 74 17.57 15.49 -2.60
N LYS A 75 16.76 16.02 -1.67
CA LYS A 75 17.13 17.18 -0.85
C LYS A 75 18.14 16.86 0.24
N TYR A 76 17.98 15.72 0.91
CA TYR A 76 18.75 15.39 2.11
C TYR A 76 19.81 14.31 1.91
N GLY A 77 19.81 13.61 0.76
CA GLY A 77 20.66 12.44 0.58
C GLY A 77 20.24 11.29 1.47
N ILE A 78 21.22 10.58 2.04
CA ILE A 78 20.98 9.46 2.97
C ILE A 78 21.72 9.76 4.26
N ASP A 79 20.99 10.26 5.24
CA ASP A 79 21.43 10.50 6.61
C ASP A 79 20.42 9.85 7.56
N ILE A 80 20.68 8.61 7.97
CA ILE A 80 19.76 7.81 8.78
C ILE A 80 20.53 6.93 9.78
N PRO A 81 20.06 6.80 11.03
CA PRO A 81 20.80 6.11 12.11
C PRO A 81 21.21 4.66 11.81
N SER A 82 20.49 3.97 10.93
CA SER A 82 20.75 2.58 10.57
C SER A 82 21.89 2.39 9.54
N ILE A 83 22.46 3.48 9.01
CA ILE A 83 23.57 3.45 8.06
C ILE A 83 24.74 4.25 8.63
N THR A 84 25.91 3.61 8.72
CA THR A 84 27.10 4.21 9.34
C THR A 84 27.72 5.34 8.51
N SER A 85 27.56 5.30 7.19
CA SER A 85 28.03 6.33 6.26
C SER A 85 26.88 7.26 5.86
N VAL A 86 27.09 8.57 5.95
CA VAL A 86 26.16 9.58 5.47
C VAL A 86 26.49 9.96 4.02
N SER A 87 25.49 9.95 3.15
CA SER A 87 25.63 10.40 1.75
C SER A 87 25.02 11.79 1.57
N SER A 88 25.81 12.74 1.07
CA SER A 88 25.30 14.03 0.59
C SER A 88 24.32 13.86 -0.58
N PRO A 89 23.45 14.84 -0.87
CA PRO A 89 22.57 14.83 -2.03
C PRO A 89 23.25 14.42 -3.34
N ALA A 90 22.57 13.55 -4.10
CA ALA A 90 23.10 13.01 -5.35
C ALA A 90 23.34 14.11 -6.39
N ARG A 91 24.44 14.02 -7.15
CA ARG A 91 24.75 14.93 -8.27
C ARG A 91 24.58 14.27 -9.65
N HIS A 92 24.43 12.95 -9.68
CA HIS A 92 24.29 12.16 -10.89
C HIS A 92 23.08 11.21 -10.76
N PRO A 93 22.39 10.90 -11.87
CA PRO A 93 21.15 10.12 -11.85
C PRO A 93 21.34 8.70 -11.30
N ASP A 94 22.45 8.04 -11.63
CA ASP A 94 22.81 6.72 -11.10
C ASP A 94 23.01 6.73 -9.58
N VAL A 95 23.58 7.80 -9.04
CA VAL A 95 23.71 8.00 -7.59
C VAL A 95 22.35 8.25 -6.94
N LEU A 96 21.47 9.04 -7.57
CA LEU A 96 20.10 9.24 -7.08
C LEU A 96 19.32 7.92 -7.02
N LEU A 97 19.42 7.12 -8.09
CA LEU A 97 18.84 5.79 -8.16
C LEU A 97 19.35 4.91 -7.00
N ALA A 98 20.67 4.88 -6.77
CA ALA A 98 21.25 4.15 -5.66
C ALA A 98 20.75 4.62 -4.27
N HIS A 99 20.57 5.93 -4.09
CA HIS A 99 20.01 6.46 -2.84
C HIS A 99 18.57 6.01 -2.61
N ILE A 100 17.72 6.04 -3.63
CA ILE A 100 16.31 5.63 -3.53
C ILE A 100 16.21 4.13 -3.22
N LEU A 101 17.03 3.30 -3.87
CA LEU A 101 17.09 1.86 -3.55
C LEU A 101 17.52 1.62 -2.11
N LYS A 102 18.55 2.34 -1.64
CA LYS A 102 19.03 2.20 -0.27
C LYS A 102 17.98 2.64 0.74
N MET A 103 17.29 3.75 0.47
CA MET A 103 16.19 4.23 1.29
C MET A 103 15.02 3.23 1.31
N THR A 104 14.66 2.67 0.15
CA THR A 104 13.64 1.61 0.04
C THR A 104 13.98 0.41 0.90
N SER A 105 15.23 -0.07 0.85
CA SER A 105 15.71 -1.20 1.67
C SER A 105 15.60 -0.91 3.17
N VAL A 106 15.88 0.32 3.58
CA VAL A 106 15.72 0.73 4.99
C VAL A 106 14.25 0.79 5.38
N LEU A 107 13.40 1.39 4.55
CA LEU A 107 11.97 1.53 4.83
C LEU A 107 11.25 0.18 4.86
N GLN A 108 11.61 -0.77 4.00
CA GLN A 108 11.09 -2.14 4.04
C GLN A 108 11.33 -2.84 5.38
N ASN A 109 12.41 -2.47 6.09
CA ASN A 109 12.69 -2.97 7.44
C ASN A 109 11.89 -2.24 8.53
N ASN A 110 11.28 -1.09 8.23
CA ASN A 110 10.54 -0.26 9.18
C ASN A 110 9.03 -0.19 8.91
N PHE A 111 8.53 -0.80 7.84
CA PHE A 111 7.10 -0.91 7.50
C PHE A 111 6.75 -2.36 7.20
N ALA A 112 5.53 -2.80 7.52
CA ALA A 112 5.11 -4.19 7.30
C ALA A 112 4.77 -4.49 5.83
N GLY A 113 4.07 -3.55 5.17
CA GLY A 113 3.58 -3.65 3.80
C GLY A 113 4.41 -2.85 2.79
N ALA A 114 3.73 -2.33 1.76
CA ALA A 114 4.38 -1.73 0.60
C ALA A 114 5.05 -0.38 0.88
N ILE A 115 6.09 -0.11 0.09
CA ILE A 115 6.73 1.21 -0.02
C ILE A 115 6.44 1.77 -1.41
N GLY A 116 5.55 2.77 -1.48
CA GLY A 116 5.25 3.49 -2.71
C GLY A 116 6.15 4.71 -2.90
N TRP A 117 6.60 4.96 -4.12
CA TRP A 117 7.30 6.19 -4.49
C TRP A 117 6.45 7.03 -5.43
N ASP A 118 6.22 8.29 -5.07
CA ASP A 118 5.37 9.19 -5.84
C ASP A 118 6.13 9.90 -6.97
N ALA A 119 5.41 10.19 -8.06
CA ALA A 119 5.82 10.94 -9.26
C ALA A 119 7.28 10.69 -9.69
N VAL A 120 7.66 9.40 -9.79
CA VAL A 120 9.06 9.00 -9.93
C VAL A 120 9.71 9.65 -11.16
N ASN A 121 9.03 9.60 -12.30
CA ASN A 121 9.57 10.15 -13.54
C ASN A 121 9.67 11.69 -13.52
N VAL A 122 8.75 12.36 -12.82
CA VAL A 122 8.76 13.83 -12.66
C VAL A 122 9.92 14.26 -11.77
N PHE A 123 10.11 13.62 -10.62
CA PHE A 123 11.19 13.96 -9.69
C PHE A 123 12.58 13.57 -10.20
N PHE A 124 12.67 12.53 -11.04
CA PHE A 124 13.94 12.12 -11.64
C PHE A 124 14.36 13.01 -12.82
N ALA A 125 13.40 13.62 -13.53
CA ALA A 125 13.62 14.38 -14.76
C ALA A 125 14.74 15.45 -14.69
N PRO A 126 14.91 16.23 -13.60
CA PRO A 126 16.00 17.20 -13.51
C PRO A 126 17.42 16.63 -13.61
N PHE A 127 17.59 15.32 -13.35
CA PHE A 127 18.87 14.63 -13.44
C PHE A 127 19.18 14.07 -14.85
N LEU A 128 18.22 14.17 -15.78
CA LEU A 128 18.31 13.59 -17.12
C LEU A 128 18.67 14.61 -18.21
N VAL A 129 18.75 15.89 -17.85
CA VAL A 129 19.01 16.98 -18.81
C VAL A 129 20.27 16.73 -19.62
N GLY A 130 20.15 16.79 -20.94
CA GLY A 130 21.27 16.64 -21.88
C GLY A 130 21.77 15.20 -22.05
N LEU A 131 21.14 14.20 -21.41
CA LEU A 131 21.48 12.80 -21.64
C LEU A 131 20.87 12.29 -22.95
N PRO A 132 21.60 11.48 -23.73
CA PRO A 132 21.01 10.79 -24.87
C PRO A 132 20.02 9.71 -24.40
N TYR A 133 18.99 9.43 -25.20
CA TYR A 133 17.92 8.48 -24.86
C TYR A 133 18.44 7.10 -24.43
N GLU A 134 19.51 6.60 -25.05
CA GLU A 134 20.14 5.33 -24.66
C GLU A 134 20.62 5.31 -23.21
N LYS A 135 21.09 6.44 -22.68
CA LYS A 135 21.47 6.56 -21.26
C LYS A 135 20.24 6.63 -20.35
N ILE A 136 19.18 7.32 -20.78
CA ILE A 136 17.90 7.35 -20.07
C ILE A 136 17.31 5.94 -19.96
N LYS A 137 17.35 5.18 -21.06
CA LYS A 137 16.91 3.78 -21.13
C LYS A 137 17.74 2.86 -20.25
N GLN A 138 19.06 3.06 -20.19
CA GLN A 138 19.91 2.31 -19.27
C GLN A 138 19.56 2.59 -17.80
N LEU A 139 19.27 3.84 -17.43
CA LEU A 139 18.84 4.20 -16.08
C LEU A 139 17.47 3.59 -15.73
N ALA A 140 16.53 3.59 -16.67
CA ALA A 140 15.23 2.95 -16.50
C ALA A 140 15.37 1.43 -16.30
N GLN A 141 16.25 0.79 -17.07
CA GLN A 141 16.59 -0.62 -16.90
C GLN A 141 17.19 -0.88 -15.53
N MET A 142 18.18 -0.08 -15.11
CA MET A 142 18.79 -0.22 -13.79
C MET A 142 17.74 -0.10 -12.68
N LEU A 143 16.84 0.88 -12.77
CA LEU A 143 15.79 1.09 -11.76
C LEU A 143 14.92 -0.16 -11.62
N ILE A 144 14.35 -0.65 -12.72
CA ILE A 144 13.43 -1.79 -12.69
C ILE A 144 14.14 -3.05 -12.18
N PHE A 145 15.33 -3.36 -12.68
CA PHE A 145 16.06 -4.57 -12.26
C PHE A 145 16.47 -4.51 -10.80
N GLU A 146 17.02 -3.38 -10.35
CA GLU A 146 17.47 -3.23 -8.96
C GLU A 146 16.30 -3.36 -7.99
N PHE A 147 15.15 -2.72 -8.25
CA PHE A 147 13.96 -2.87 -7.40
C PHE A 147 13.46 -4.32 -7.32
N ASN A 148 13.45 -5.07 -8.43
CA ASN A 148 13.09 -6.50 -8.40
C ASN A 148 14.13 -7.37 -7.70
N GLN A 149 15.38 -6.91 -7.65
CA GLN A 149 16.50 -7.64 -7.06
C GLN A 149 16.82 -7.18 -5.64
N LEU A 150 15.99 -6.29 -5.05
CA LEU A 150 15.91 -6.04 -3.61
C LEU A 150 15.32 -7.25 -2.85
N ALA A 151 15.77 -8.46 -3.19
CA ALA A 151 15.39 -9.73 -2.59
C ALA A 151 16.25 -10.12 -1.38
N GLY A 152 17.35 -9.40 -1.13
CA GLY A 152 18.23 -9.60 0.02
C GLY A 152 17.74 -8.93 1.32
N GLY A 153 16.53 -8.37 1.32
CA GLY A 153 15.94 -7.67 2.46
C GLY A 153 15.33 -8.60 3.50
N ARG A 154 14.34 -8.06 4.25
CA ARG A 154 13.64 -8.75 5.34
C ARG A 154 13.11 -10.13 4.90
N GLY A 155 13.55 -11.19 5.56
CA GLY A 155 13.08 -12.56 5.32
C GLY A 155 13.43 -13.13 3.94
N GLY A 156 14.34 -12.50 3.19
CA GLY A 156 14.70 -12.90 1.83
C GLY A 156 13.59 -12.69 0.80
N GLN A 157 12.70 -11.72 1.04
CA GLN A 157 11.61 -11.34 0.13
C GLN A 157 11.99 -10.12 -0.71
N VAL A 158 11.51 -10.10 -1.97
CA VAL A 158 11.53 -8.90 -2.80
C VAL A 158 10.70 -7.81 -2.11
N ALA A 159 11.22 -6.58 -2.09
CA ALA A 159 10.50 -5.43 -1.56
C ALA A 159 9.20 -5.18 -2.34
N PHE A 160 8.07 -5.19 -1.64
CA PHE A 160 6.80 -4.79 -2.22
C PHE A 160 6.83 -3.29 -2.47
N THR A 161 6.95 -2.91 -3.74
CA THR A 161 7.19 -1.52 -4.15
C THR A 161 6.28 -1.13 -5.30
N ASP A 162 5.79 0.10 -5.22
CA ASP A 162 4.94 0.71 -6.23
C ASP A 162 5.61 2.03 -6.67
N ILE A 163 5.53 2.36 -7.96
CA ILE A 163 5.98 3.67 -8.47
C ILE A 163 4.82 4.37 -9.19
N ASN A 164 4.51 5.59 -8.73
CA ASN A 164 3.50 6.42 -9.37
C ASN A 164 4.15 7.22 -10.51
N LEU A 165 3.52 7.17 -11.67
CA LEU A 165 4.04 7.62 -12.94
C LEU A 165 2.99 8.49 -13.65
N TYR A 166 3.44 9.59 -14.25
CA TYR A 166 2.58 10.56 -14.91
C TYR A 166 3.09 10.86 -16.32
N PHE A 167 2.20 10.86 -17.32
CA PHE A 167 2.58 11.22 -18.69
C PHE A 167 2.84 12.72 -18.83
N GLU A 168 1.92 13.53 -18.32
CA GLU A 168 2.05 14.96 -18.10
C GLU A 168 2.61 15.26 -16.70
N VAL A 169 3.12 16.47 -16.46
CA VAL A 169 3.44 16.89 -15.09
C VAL A 169 2.13 17.28 -14.40
N PRO A 170 1.73 16.60 -13.30
CA PRO A 170 0.44 16.83 -12.68
C PRO A 170 0.37 18.22 -12.02
N ASP A 171 -0.86 18.74 -11.87
CA ASP A 171 -1.09 20.13 -11.47
C ASP A 171 -0.43 20.54 -10.15
N HIS A 172 -0.46 19.66 -9.17
CA HIS A 172 0.12 19.91 -7.86
C HIS A 172 1.65 20.00 -7.88
N PHE A 173 2.33 19.54 -8.95
CA PHE A 173 3.77 19.68 -9.14
C PHE A 173 4.19 20.63 -10.25
N ARG A 174 3.27 21.05 -11.14
CA ARG A 174 3.59 21.86 -12.33
C ARG A 174 4.43 23.10 -12.02
N ASP A 175 3.98 23.90 -11.06
CA ASP A 175 4.61 25.19 -10.71
C ASP A 175 5.57 25.09 -9.52
N VAL A 176 5.86 23.88 -9.05
CA VAL A 176 6.75 23.65 -7.92
C VAL A 176 8.20 23.78 -8.38
N PRO A 177 9.07 24.55 -7.68
CA PRO A 177 10.48 24.62 -8.00
C PRO A 177 11.13 23.24 -7.98
N ALA A 178 11.76 22.85 -9.09
CA ALA A 178 12.38 21.56 -9.22
C ALA A 178 13.66 21.48 -8.38
N LEU A 179 13.80 20.39 -7.62
CA LEU A 179 15.07 20.01 -7.01
C LEU A 179 15.89 19.17 -8.00
N GLY A 180 17.17 19.51 -8.13
CA GLY A 180 18.07 18.82 -9.06
C GLY A 180 19.37 18.34 -8.39
N PRO A 181 20.42 18.10 -9.20
CA PRO A 181 21.73 17.69 -8.73
C PRO A 181 22.24 18.50 -7.54
N GLY A 182 22.65 17.81 -6.48
CA GLY A 182 23.12 18.41 -5.23
C GLY A 182 22.00 18.80 -4.26
N GLY A 183 20.74 18.45 -4.54
CA GLY A 183 19.60 18.67 -3.65
C GLY A 183 19.13 20.12 -3.57
N VAL A 184 19.53 20.94 -4.54
CA VAL A 184 19.22 22.38 -4.59
C VAL A 184 18.17 22.68 -5.65
N PRO A 185 17.40 23.78 -5.49
CA PRO A 185 16.52 24.26 -6.54
C PRO A 185 17.28 24.55 -7.83
N THR A 186 16.74 24.14 -8.97
CA THR A 186 17.38 24.33 -10.27
C THR A 186 17.15 25.71 -10.88
N GLY A 187 16.26 26.52 -10.27
CA GLY A 187 15.77 27.77 -10.84
C GLY A 187 14.64 27.61 -11.87
N ARG A 188 14.20 26.37 -12.11
CA ARG A 188 13.09 26.00 -13.00
C ARG A 188 12.00 25.24 -12.23
N THR A 189 10.80 25.13 -12.77
CA THR A 189 9.74 24.29 -12.18
C THR A 189 9.79 22.87 -12.73
N TYR A 190 9.06 21.91 -12.13
CA TYR A 190 9.00 20.55 -12.68
C TYR A 190 8.39 20.50 -14.09
N TYR A 191 7.51 21.43 -14.45
CA TYR A 191 6.95 21.54 -15.81
C TYR A 191 8.01 21.82 -16.89
N ASP A 192 9.08 22.52 -16.53
CA ASP A 192 10.19 22.80 -17.46
C ASP A 192 10.98 21.55 -17.84
N TYR A 193 10.79 20.44 -17.11
CA TYR A 193 11.43 19.14 -17.35
C TYR A 193 10.49 18.07 -17.91
N ARG A 194 9.32 18.49 -18.44
CA ARG A 194 8.30 17.57 -18.95
C ARG A 194 8.81 16.65 -20.07
N GLU A 195 9.72 17.12 -20.92
CA GLU A 195 10.27 16.32 -22.02
C GLU A 195 11.18 15.20 -21.48
N GLU A 196 12.06 15.53 -20.52
CA GLU A 196 12.88 14.54 -19.82
C GLU A 196 12.02 13.52 -19.04
N SER A 197 10.95 14.00 -18.39
CA SER A 197 10.00 13.15 -17.66
C SER A 197 9.30 12.15 -18.59
N LYS A 198 8.79 12.60 -19.75
CA LYS A 198 8.17 11.74 -20.77
C LYS A 198 9.15 10.75 -21.37
N ALA A 199 10.38 11.19 -21.66
CA ALA A 199 11.43 10.31 -22.18
C ALA A 199 11.75 9.18 -21.20
N PHE A 200 11.84 9.49 -19.90
CA PHE A 200 12.08 8.47 -18.88
C PHE A 200 10.89 7.53 -18.69
N LEU A 201 9.67 8.07 -18.72
CA LEU A 201 8.46 7.25 -18.68
C LEU A 201 8.40 6.25 -19.83
N ARG A 202 8.64 6.70 -21.08
CA ARG A 202 8.70 5.82 -22.25
C ARG A 202 9.76 4.73 -22.06
N ALA A 203 10.95 5.11 -21.59
CA ALA A 203 12.03 4.17 -21.31
C ALA A 203 11.67 3.11 -20.26
N LEU A 204 10.95 3.48 -19.18
CA LEU A 204 10.45 2.53 -18.18
C LEU A 204 9.49 1.52 -18.81
N PHE A 205 8.50 1.98 -19.58
CA PHE A 205 7.53 1.10 -20.24
C PHE A 205 8.16 0.19 -21.31
N GLU A 206 9.18 0.65 -22.03
CA GLU A 206 9.97 -0.21 -22.92
C GLU A 206 10.67 -1.35 -22.19
N VAL A 207 11.20 -1.10 -20.98
CA VAL A 207 11.82 -2.14 -20.15
C VAL A 207 10.76 -3.11 -19.62
N TYR A 208 9.61 -2.61 -19.14
CA TYR A 208 8.50 -3.47 -18.72
C TYR A 208 8.01 -4.37 -19.85
N LEU A 209 7.83 -3.83 -21.06
CA LEU A 209 7.43 -4.61 -22.24
C LEU A 209 8.47 -5.66 -22.62
N LYS A 210 9.76 -5.35 -22.51
CA LYS A 210 10.83 -6.31 -22.79
C LYS A 210 10.82 -7.48 -21.80
N GLY A 211 10.55 -7.20 -20.52
CA GLY A 211 10.61 -8.18 -19.43
C GLY A 211 12.04 -8.53 -19.00
N ASP A 212 12.16 -9.54 -18.15
CA ASP A 212 13.45 -10.06 -17.67
C ASP A 212 14.28 -10.71 -18.80
N SER A 213 15.44 -11.29 -18.49
CA SER A 213 16.29 -11.97 -19.49
C SER A 213 15.62 -13.16 -20.19
N ARG A 214 14.47 -13.63 -19.68
CA ARG A 214 13.63 -14.70 -20.22
C ARG A 214 12.31 -14.16 -20.78
N GLY A 215 12.15 -12.84 -20.85
CA GLY A 215 10.94 -12.16 -21.30
C GLY A 215 9.77 -12.21 -20.31
N GLN A 216 9.99 -12.65 -19.07
CA GLN A 216 8.95 -12.71 -18.04
C GLN A 216 8.60 -11.31 -17.53
N PRO A 217 7.35 -11.09 -17.07
CA PRO A 217 6.95 -9.81 -16.50
C PRO A 217 7.69 -9.50 -15.19
N PHE A 218 7.83 -8.22 -14.90
CA PHE A 218 8.25 -7.73 -13.59
C PHE A 218 7.02 -7.51 -12.70
N PHE A 219 7.04 -8.07 -11.49
CA PHE A 219 5.97 -7.87 -10.50
C PHE A 219 6.17 -6.61 -9.67
N PHE A 220 7.42 -6.13 -9.55
CA PHE A 220 7.80 -4.92 -8.85
C PHE A 220 8.76 -4.07 -9.71
N PRO A 221 9.05 -2.81 -9.35
CA PRO A 221 8.04 -2.00 -8.69
C PRO A 221 6.80 -1.95 -9.61
N LYS A 222 5.58 -1.96 -9.06
CA LYS A 222 4.39 -1.91 -9.91
C LYS A 222 4.31 -0.54 -10.58
N PRO A 223 4.15 -0.46 -11.91
CA PRO A 223 3.93 0.81 -12.59
C PRO A 223 2.47 1.24 -12.43
N LEU A 224 2.24 2.25 -11.60
CA LEU A 224 0.95 2.91 -11.45
C LEU A 224 0.94 4.15 -12.36
N LEU A 225 0.32 4.00 -13.53
CA LEU A 225 0.14 5.10 -14.47
C LEU A 225 -1.11 5.89 -14.11
N HIS A 226 -0.92 7.15 -13.75
CA HIS A 226 -2.00 8.07 -13.46
C HIS A 226 -2.61 8.62 -14.75
N ILE A 227 -3.94 8.55 -14.82
CA ILE A 227 -4.78 9.09 -15.88
C ILE A 227 -5.58 10.24 -15.29
N THR A 228 -5.03 11.45 -15.37
CA THR A 228 -5.68 12.68 -14.90
C THR A 228 -6.57 13.27 -15.99
N ASP A 229 -7.36 14.29 -15.64
CA ASP A 229 -8.13 15.04 -16.63
C ASP A 229 -7.23 15.70 -17.70
N ARG A 230 -6.00 16.11 -17.34
CA ARG A 230 -5.04 16.72 -18.29
C ARG A 230 -4.25 15.73 -19.13
N PHE A 231 -4.23 14.47 -18.74
CA PHE A 231 -3.60 13.41 -19.52
C PHE A 231 -4.06 13.49 -20.99
N PHE A 232 -5.36 13.68 -21.21
CA PHE A 232 -5.98 13.76 -22.54
C PHE A 232 -5.76 15.10 -23.27
N GLU A 233 -5.17 16.10 -22.62
CA GLU A 233 -4.82 17.40 -23.22
C GLU A 233 -3.36 17.41 -23.71
N GLU A 234 -2.52 16.50 -23.20
CA GLU A 234 -1.08 16.51 -23.40
C GLU A 234 -0.68 15.91 -24.75
N PRO A 235 0.11 16.60 -25.60
CA PRO A 235 0.52 16.05 -26.90
C PRO A 235 1.19 14.67 -26.78
N GLY A 236 0.72 13.72 -27.59
CA GLY A 236 1.21 12.34 -27.65
C GLY A 236 0.54 11.38 -26.65
N TRP A 237 -0.48 11.81 -25.91
CA TRP A 237 -1.15 10.97 -24.91
C TRP A 237 -1.76 9.69 -25.50
N GLU A 238 -2.33 9.76 -26.70
CA GLU A 238 -3.00 8.62 -27.34
C GLU A 238 -1.98 7.52 -27.71
N GLU A 239 -0.87 7.89 -28.37
CA GLU A 239 0.25 6.97 -28.67
C GLU A 239 0.78 6.33 -27.39
N PHE A 240 0.97 7.13 -26.33
CA PHE A 240 1.50 6.60 -25.08
C PHE A 240 0.50 5.70 -24.35
N LEU A 241 -0.79 6.03 -24.36
CA LEU A 241 -1.83 5.20 -23.76
C LEU A 241 -1.95 3.85 -24.49
N GLU A 242 -1.92 3.85 -25.82
CA GLU A 242 -1.87 2.63 -26.62
C GLU A 242 -0.65 1.78 -26.25
N PHE A 243 0.52 2.41 -26.09
CA PHE A 243 1.73 1.72 -25.66
C PHE A 243 1.60 1.14 -24.25
N ALA A 244 1.06 1.89 -23.30
CA ALA A 244 0.80 1.41 -21.94
C ALA A 244 -0.20 0.25 -21.91
N CYS A 245 -1.25 0.31 -22.73
CA CYS A 245 -2.21 -0.78 -22.92
C CYS A 245 -1.56 -2.03 -23.51
N LEU A 246 -0.62 -1.88 -24.46
CA LEU A 246 0.16 -3.00 -24.98
C LEU A 246 1.01 -3.65 -23.88
N VAL A 247 1.68 -2.86 -23.03
CA VAL A 247 2.43 -3.41 -21.88
C VAL A 247 1.49 -4.15 -20.93
N ALA A 248 0.33 -3.58 -20.65
CA ALA A 248 -0.68 -4.21 -19.80
C ALA A 248 -1.17 -5.54 -20.39
N SER A 249 -1.46 -5.61 -21.70
CA SER A 249 -1.96 -6.84 -22.34
C SER A 249 -0.90 -7.93 -22.44
N GLU A 250 0.36 -7.56 -22.68
CA GLU A 250 1.46 -8.52 -22.83
C GLU A 250 2.04 -9.01 -21.50
N LYS A 251 2.04 -8.15 -20.46
CA LYS A 251 2.75 -8.40 -19.19
C LYS A 251 1.87 -8.41 -17.96
N GLY A 252 0.67 -7.83 -18.00
CA GLY A 252 -0.28 -7.80 -16.87
C GLY A 252 0.12 -6.94 -15.68
N SER A 253 1.23 -6.18 -15.75
CA SER A 253 1.78 -5.45 -14.60
C SER A 253 1.35 -3.99 -14.48
N THR A 254 0.78 -3.38 -15.53
CA THR A 254 0.42 -1.95 -15.53
C THR A 254 -0.90 -1.70 -14.82
N TYR A 255 -0.87 -0.81 -13.83
CA TYR A 255 -2.05 -0.32 -13.12
C TYR A 255 -2.43 1.05 -13.66
N PHE A 256 -3.70 1.25 -14.01
CA PHE A 256 -4.23 2.54 -14.41
C PHE A 256 -4.97 3.17 -13.23
N VAL A 257 -4.47 4.31 -12.75
CA VAL A 257 -5.07 5.07 -11.64
C VAL A 257 -5.85 6.23 -12.22
N PHE A 258 -7.18 6.23 -12.05
CA PHE A 258 -8.03 7.29 -12.60
C PHE A 258 -8.22 8.43 -11.58
N ASP A 259 -7.56 9.55 -11.87
CA ASP A 259 -7.55 10.77 -11.07
C ASP A 259 -8.64 11.73 -11.58
N ARG A 260 -9.90 11.30 -11.42
CA ARG A 260 -11.08 12.02 -11.95
C ARG A 260 -11.53 13.13 -11.01
N GLY A 261 -12.04 14.21 -11.60
CA GLY A 261 -12.77 15.26 -10.88
C GLY A 261 -11.87 16.33 -10.28
N GLY A 262 -10.69 16.57 -10.87
CA GLY A 262 -9.73 17.55 -10.38
C GLY A 262 -9.08 17.20 -9.03
N VAL A 263 -9.26 15.98 -8.55
CA VAL A 263 -8.68 15.52 -7.28
C VAL A 263 -7.38 14.78 -7.57
N ALA A 264 -6.28 15.32 -7.05
CA ALA A 264 -5.01 14.60 -7.04
C ALA A 264 -5.12 13.43 -6.06
N LYS A 265 -4.74 12.24 -6.53
CA LYS A 265 -4.73 11.04 -5.70
C LYS A 265 -3.32 10.55 -5.50
N LEU A 266 -2.97 10.25 -4.26
CA LEU A 266 -1.73 9.56 -3.96
C LEU A 266 -2.03 8.09 -3.68
N SER A 267 -1.43 7.21 -4.47
CA SER A 267 -1.52 5.77 -4.26
C SER A 267 -0.32 5.30 -3.44
N GLU A 268 -0.55 4.95 -2.17
CA GLU A 268 0.51 4.55 -1.24
C GLU A 268 0.85 3.06 -1.32
N CYS A 269 -0.14 2.22 -1.65
CA CYS A 269 -0.02 0.76 -1.63
C CYS A 269 -1.23 0.11 -2.31
N CYS A 270 -1.03 -0.73 -3.33
CA CYS A 270 -2.03 -1.59 -3.99
C CYS A 270 -3.36 -0.94 -4.45
N ARG A 271 -4.20 -0.50 -3.51
CA ARG A 271 -5.52 0.13 -3.71
C ARG A 271 -5.78 1.32 -2.79
N LEU A 272 -4.83 1.65 -1.92
CA LEU A 272 -4.95 2.77 -0.99
C LEU A 272 -4.67 4.06 -1.74
N SER A 273 -5.75 4.75 -2.08
CA SER A 273 -5.73 6.02 -2.79
C SER A 273 -6.35 7.09 -1.90
N PHE A 274 -5.60 8.15 -1.62
CA PHE A 274 -6.10 9.29 -0.87
C PHE A 274 -6.30 10.47 -1.80
N GLU A 275 -7.46 11.09 -1.68
CA GLU A 275 -7.66 12.45 -2.18
C GLU A 275 -6.79 13.40 -1.38
N LEU A 276 -5.95 14.19 -2.07
CA LEU A 276 -5.13 15.22 -1.43
C LEU A 276 -6.06 16.30 -0.85
N SER A 277 -5.90 16.59 0.43
CA SER A 277 -6.59 17.73 1.07
C SER A 277 -6.00 19.06 0.60
N GLU A 278 -6.66 20.18 0.89
CA GLU A 278 -6.10 21.51 0.64
C GLU A 278 -4.74 21.72 1.33
N GLU A 279 -4.56 21.12 2.52
CA GLU A 279 -3.28 21.12 3.23
C GLU A 279 -2.20 20.34 2.46
N ASP A 280 -2.56 19.18 1.92
CA ASP A 280 -1.63 18.34 1.16
C ASP A 280 -1.24 19.01 -0.18
N LEU A 281 -2.19 19.68 -0.85
CA LEU A 281 -1.92 20.50 -2.04
C LEU A 281 -1.01 21.69 -1.71
N ALA A 282 -1.16 22.30 -0.54
CA ALA A 282 -0.23 23.35 -0.08
C ALA A 282 1.17 22.78 0.18
N GLU A 283 1.26 21.57 0.75
CA GLU A 283 2.52 20.85 0.99
C GLU A 283 3.21 20.35 -0.28
N ALA A 284 2.49 20.21 -1.40
CA ALA A 284 3.09 19.89 -2.69
C ALA A 284 4.15 20.92 -3.12
N LYS A 285 4.09 22.16 -2.62
CA LYS A 285 5.13 23.19 -2.78
C LYS A 285 6.43 22.88 -2.04
N THR A 286 6.36 21.98 -1.06
CA THR A 286 7.49 21.43 -0.31
C THR A 286 7.48 19.91 -0.45
N PRO A 287 7.72 19.37 -1.66
CA PRO A 287 7.42 17.98 -1.99
C PRO A 287 8.17 16.97 -1.11
N TRP A 288 9.30 17.34 -0.49
CA TRP A 288 10.01 16.50 0.47
C TRP A 288 9.20 16.18 1.73
N LYS A 289 8.17 16.98 2.07
CA LYS A 289 7.24 16.75 3.19
C LYS A 289 6.13 15.75 2.89
N MET A 290 5.92 15.40 1.61
CA MET A 290 4.89 14.45 1.16
C MET A 290 5.32 13.01 1.49
N ARG A 291 5.29 12.69 2.79
CA ARG A 291 5.57 11.37 3.36
C ARG A 291 4.31 10.94 4.11
N TYR A 292 3.68 9.90 3.62
CA TYR A 292 2.41 9.42 4.15
C TYR A 292 2.52 7.99 4.65
N CYS A 293 1.56 7.59 5.48
CA CYS A 293 1.57 6.29 6.12
C CYS A 293 0.17 5.83 6.48
N ALA A 294 -0.14 4.57 6.18
CA ALA A 294 -1.16 3.83 6.91
C ALA A 294 -0.53 3.08 8.09
N LEU A 295 -1.05 3.30 9.29
CA LEU A 295 -0.49 2.72 10.51
C LEU A 295 -0.90 1.26 10.71
N GLN A 296 -2.11 0.91 10.27
CA GLN A 296 -2.70 -0.42 10.44
C GLN A 296 -3.85 -0.65 9.47
N ASN A 297 -4.05 -1.91 9.11
CA ASN A 297 -5.26 -2.40 8.44
C ASN A 297 -5.99 -3.43 9.33
N VAL A 298 -7.31 -3.28 9.45
CA VAL A 298 -8.20 -4.24 10.11
C VAL A 298 -9.40 -4.55 9.21
N THR A 299 -9.52 -5.78 8.73
CA THR A 299 -10.63 -6.20 7.85
C THR A 299 -11.77 -6.82 8.63
N ILE A 300 -13.01 -6.49 8.24
CA ILE A 300 -14.23 -7.03 8.83
C ILE A 300 -14.75 -8.22 8.01
N ASN A 301 -15.16 -9.30 8.68
CA ASN A 301 -15.77 -10.46 8.05
C ASN A 301 -17.27 -10.21 7.79
N LEU A 302 -17.60 -9.63 6.64
CA LEU A 302 -18.98 -9.30 6.29
C LEU A 302 -19.91 -10.54 6.18
N PRO A 303 -19.50 -11.66 5.54
CA PRO A 303 -20.32 -12.87 5.49
C PRO A 303 -20.79 -13.34 6.87
N ARG A 304 -19.89 -13.32 7.86
CA ARG A 304 -20.24 -13.73 9.22
C ARG A 304 -21.29 -12.83 9.88
N ILE A 305 -21.22 -11.52 9.63
CA ILE A 305 -22.23 -10.59 10.14
C ILE A 305 -23.62 -10.98 9.59
N ALA A 306 -23.72 -11.33 8.30
CA ALA A 306 -24.96 -11.83 7.73
C ALA A 306 -25.43 -13.14 8.39
N TYR A 307 -24.54 -14.11 8.62
CA TYR A 307 -24.90 -15.37 9.29
C TYR A 307 -25.49 -15.15 10.69
N ARG A 308 -24.93 -14.20 11.44
CA ARG A 308 -25.35 -13.87 12.81
C ARG A 308 -26.61 -13.01 12.87
N SER A 309 -26.95 -12.28 11.80
CA SER A 309 -28.09 -11.37 11.77
C SER A 309 -29.46 -12.08 11.77
N GLY A 310 -29.52 -13.37 11.43
CA GLY A 310 -30.79 -14.08 11.28
C GLY A 310 -31.69 -13.51 10.18
N LYS A 311 -31.11 -12.81 9.19
CA LYS A 311 -31.81 -12.02 8.15
C LYS A 311 -32.63 -10.84 8.68
N ASP A 312 -32.37 -10.42 9.92
CA ASP A 312 -32.92 -9.17 10.45
C ASP A 312 -32.02 -7.99 10.11
N ARG A 313 -32.61 -6.95 9.51
CA ARG A 313 -31.85 -5.82 8.97
C ARG A 313 -31.30 -4.93 10.08
N GLU A 314 -32.05 -4.73 11.16
CA GLU A 314 -31.61 -3.93 12.31
C GLU A 314 -30.39 -4.61 12.97
N THR A 315 -30.52 -5.89 13.27
CA THR A 315 -29.44 -6.72 13.83
C THR A 315 -28.21 -6.75 12.92
N LEU A 316 -28.38 -6.80 11.59
CA LEU A 316 -27.27 -6.75 10.63
C LEU A 316 -26.41 -5.50 10.81
N PHE A 317 -27.04 -4.32 10.86
CA PHE A 317 -26.32 -3.05 11.01
C PHE A 317 -25.79 -2.87 12.44
N GLU A 318 -26.48 -3.35 13.47
CA GLU A 318 -25.94 -3.35 14.84
C GLU A 318 -24.67 -4.20 14.98
N LEU A 319 -24.64 -5.38 14.36
CA LEU A 319 -23.47 -6.26 14.38
C LEU A 319 -22.31 -5.67 13.57
N LEU A 320 -22.61 -5.04 12.45
CA LEU A 320 -21.63 -4.30 11.65
C LEU A 320 -21.03 -3.14 12.45
N ASP A 321 -21.87 -2.35 13.13
CA ASP A 321 -21.44 -1.26 14.00
C ASP A 321 -20.45 -1.76 15.05
N ARG A 322 -20.81 -2.83 15.79
CA ARG A 322 -19.94 -3.44 16.80
C ARG A 322 -18.61 -3.93 16.23
N ALA A 323 -18.61 -4.52 15.04
CA ALA A 323 -17.36 -4.97 14.41
C ALA A 323 -16.44 -3.78 14.04
N MET A 324 -17.02 -2.68 13.55
CA MET A 324 -16.28 -1.45 13.24
C MET A 324 -15.75 -0.75 14.50
N GLU A 325 -16.51 -0.79 15.59
CA GLU A 325 -16.08 -0.32 16.91
C GLU A 325 -14.85 -1.08 17.40
N THR A 326 -14.87 -2.41 17.35
CA THR A 326 -13.72 -3.25 17.70
C THR A 326 -12.50 -2.97 16.81
N ALA A 327 -12.70 -2.71 15.52
CA ALA A 327 -11.62 -2.35 14.60
C ALA A 327 -10.99 -0.99 14.98
N ALA A 328 -11.80 0.01 15.33
CA ALA A 328 -11.31 1.31 15.80
C ALA A 328 -10.56 1.21 17.13
N GLU A 329 -11.03 0.39 18.07
CA GLU A 329 -10.30 0.12 19.31
C GLU A 329 -8.92 -0.49 19.03
N ALA A 330 -8.84 -1.45 18.10
CA ALA A 330 -7.56 -2.03 17.69
C ALA A 330 -6.60 -0.97 17.14
N HIS A 331 -7.10 -0.01 16.35
CA HIS A 331 -6.30 1.12 15.86
C HIS A 331 -5.75 1.99 16.98
N VAL A 332 -6.59 2.37 17.95
CA VAL A 332 -6.16 3.16 19.12
C VAL A 332 -5.06 2.42 19.90
N GLN A 333 -5.25 1.11 20.12
CA GLN A 333 -4.31 0.27 20.88
C GLN A 333 -2.96 0.14 20.15
N LYS A 334 -2.95 -0.18 18.85
CA LYS A 334 -1.70 -0.26 18.08
C LYS A 334 -1.01 1.10 17.98
N ARG A 335 -1.76 2.19 17.78
CA ARG A 335 -1.19 3.54 17.72
C ARG A 335 -0.49 3.91 19.01
N LYS A 336 -1.13 3.68 20.16
CA LYS A 336 -0.52 3.92 21.47
C LYS A 336 0.79 3.15 21.63
N PHE A 337 0.79 1.86 21.30
CA PHE A 337 1.99 1.02 21.37
C PHE A 337 3.13 1.55 20.47
N LEU A 338 2.83 1.94 19.23
CA LEU A 338 3.85 2.52 18.35
C LEU A 338 4.37 3.88 18.86
N GLN A 339 3.52 4.69 19.49
CA GLN A 339 3.95 5.95 20.12
C GLN A 339 4.94 5.69 21.26
N GLU A 340 4.72 4.65 22.08
CA GLU A 340 5.67 4.25 23.14
C GLU A 340 7.02 3.83 22.55
N ILE A 341 7.03 3.11 21.43
CA ILE A 341 8.26 2.74 20.71
C ILE A 341 8.97 3.97 20.13
N LEU A 342 8.23 4.85 19.46
CA LEU A 342 8.78 6.06 18.83
C LEU A 342 9.32 7.06 19.86
N ALA A 343 8.75 7.09 21.07
CA ALA A 343 9.23 7.91 22.17
C ALA A 343 10.67 7.57 22.62
N LEU A 344 11.18 6.39 22.27
CA LEU A 344 12.59 6.02 22.47
C LEU A 344 13.56 6.80 21.55
N GLY A 345 13.03 7.51 20.54
CA GLY A 345 13.78 8.38 19.66
C GLY A 345 14.90 7.67 18.89
N SER A 346 16.05 8.33 18.76
CA SER A 346 17.21 7.84 18.00
C SER A 346 17.84 6.55 18.55
N LYS A 347 17.51 6.16 19.78
CA LYS A 347 17.96 4.89 20.41
C LYS A 347 16.95 3.76 20.28
N GLY A 348 15.74 4.07 19.81
CA GLY A 348 14.65 3.11 19.67
C GLY A 348 14.79 2.22 18.42
N PRO A 349 14.00 1.14 18.35
CA PRO A 349 14.00 0.25 17.18
C PRO A 349 13.41 0.89 15.92
N LEU A 350 12.65 1.99 16.05
CA LEU A 350 12.11 2.78 14.95
C LEU A 350 12.88 4.11 14.75
N SER A 351 14.15 4.18 15.15
CA SER A 351 14.96 5.41 15.11
C SER A 351 15.02 6.08 13.74
N VAL A 352 15.01 5.29 12.65
CA VAL A 352 14.91 5.78 11.26
C VAL A 352 13.67 6.66 11.07
N LEU A 353 12.54 6.25 11.64
CA LEU A 353 11.26 6.94 11.51
C LEU A 353 11.19 8.22 12.38
N CYS A 354 12.16 8.41 13.28
CA CYS A 354 12.26 9.57 14.17
C CYS A 354 13.24 10.64 13.66
N VAL A 355 13.93 10.40 12.54
CA VAL A 355 14.85 11.37 11.93
C VAL A 355 14.11 12.65 11.57
N ASP A 356 14.74 13.80 11.82
CA ASP A 356 14.19 15.12 11.53
C ASP A 356 15.20 15.94 10.71
N HIS A 357 14.85 16.22 9.46
CA HIS A 357 15.60 17.09 8.56
C HIS A 357 14.81 18.34 8.10
N ASP A 358 13.51 18.40 8.42
CA ASP A 358 12.59 19.42 7.91
C ASP A 358 11.64 20.00 8.96
N GLY A 359 12.01 19.86 10.24
CA GLY A 359 11.28 20.30 11.41
C GLY A 359 10.21 19.31 11.88
N GLU A 360 10.17 18.12 11.29
CA GLU A 360 9.21 17.07 11.59
C GLU A 360 9.89 15.70 11.52
N SER A 361 9.44 14.75 12.34
CA SER A 361 9.90 13.36 12.24
C SER A 361 9.57 12.76 10.88
N TYR A 362 10.42 11.83 10.41
CA TYR A 362 10.23 11.13 9.14
C TYR A 362 8.83 10.52 9.04
N LEU A 363 8.42 9.75 10.06
CA LEU A 363 7.04 9.30 10.22
C LEU A 363 6.20 10.41 10.86
N ARG A 364 5.35 11.02 10.04
CA ARG A 364 4.41 12.06 10.45
C ARG A 364 3.16 11.45 11.08
N MET A 365 3.28 11.04 12.35
CA MET A 365 2.22 10.30 13.07
C MET A 365 0.86 11.03 13.08
N SER A 366 0.85 12.36 13.08
CA SER A 366 -0.38 13.18 13.02
C SER A 366 -1.12 13.07 11.68
N LYS A 367 -0.42 12.72 10.60
CA LYS A 367 -0.99 12.52 9.26
C LYS A 367 -1.25 11.06 8.91
N SER A 368 -1.06 10.14 9.87
CA SER A 368 -1.23 8.70 9.60
C SER A 368 -2.70 8.30 9.45
N SER A 369 -2.98 7.47 8.45
CA SER A 369 -4.28 6.88 8.19
C SER A 369 -4.41 5.51 8.87
N HIS A 370 -5.64 5.08 9.14
CA HIS A 370 -5.99 3.80 9.75
C HIS A 370 -7.08 3.15 8.90
N LEU A 371 -6.89 1.90 8.50
CA LEU A 371 -7.71 1.30 7.45
C LEU A 371 -8.69 0.28 8.05
N ILE A 372 -9.98 0.46 7.76
CA ILE A 372 -10.99 -0.57 7.98
C ILE A 372 -11.30 -1.22 6.63
N GLY A 373 -10.94 -2.49 6.51
CA GLY A 373 -11.06 -3.26 5.29
C GLY A 373 -12.43 -3.95 5.13
N ILE A 374 -12.93 -4.00 3.90
CA ILE A 374 -14.09 -4.80 3.49
C ILE A 374 -13.64 -6.14 2.90
N LEU A 375 -14.38 -7.21 3.19
CA LEU A 375 -14.21 -8.52 2.56
C LEU A 375 -15.53 -9.31 2.54
N GLY A 376 -15.86 -9.90 1.39
CA GLY A 376 -16.99 -10.82 1.23
C GLY A 376 -18.37 -10.14 1.16
N LEU A 377 -18.47 -8.96 0.55
CA LEU A 377 -19.75 -8.26 0.43
C LEU A 377 -20.78 -9.05 -0.40
N ASP A 378 -20.42 -9.59 -1.58
CA ASP A 378 -21.34 -10.42 -2.38
C ASP A 378 -21.85 -11.63 -1.57
N GLU A 379 -21.00 -12.29 -0.77
CA GLU A 379 -21.45 -13.40 0.08
C GLU A 379 -22.32 -12.94 1.27
N MET A 380 -22.03 -11.80 1.89
CA MET A 380 -22.89 -11.19 2.91
C MET A 380 -24.29 -10.94 2.34
N ILE A 381 -24.37 -10.27 1.18
CA ILE A 381 -25.63 -9.93 0.54
C ILE A 381 -26.37 -11.19 0.10
N HIS A 382 -25.68 -12.13 -0.56
CA HIS A 382 -26.28 -13.39 -0.99
C HIS A 382 -26.81 -14.21 0.17
N SER A 383 -26.11 -14.24 1.31
CA SER A 383 -26.59 -14.91 2.51
C SER A 383 -27.83 -14.24 3.11
N PHE A 384 -27.85 -12.91 3.11
CA PHE A 384 -28.92 -12.12 3.70
C PHE A 384 -30.21 -12.15 2.84
N THR A 385 -30.10 -11.83 1.55
CA THR A 385 -31.24 -11.66 0.65
C THR A 385 -31.63 -12.96 -0.07
N GLY A 386 -30.69 -13.89 -0.25
CA GLY A 386 -30.84 -15.05 -1.14
C GLY A 386 -30.48 -14.77 -2.60
N ASN A 387 -30.11 -13.54 -2.96
CA ASN A 387 -29.72 -13.14 -4.32
C ASN A 387 -28.32 -12.51 -4.36
N ARG A 388 -27.62 -12.68 -5.48
CA ARG A 388 -26.29 -12.10 -5.73
C ARG A 388 -26.43 -10.65 -6.20
N MET A 389 -25.47 -9.78 -5.87
CA MET A 389 -25.56 -8.35 -6.18
C MET A 389 -25.70 -8.06 -7.67
N HIS A 390 -25.02 -8.82 -8.53
CA HIS A 390 -25.05 -8.63 -9.99
C HIS A 390 -26.30 -9.21 -10.68
N LEU A 391 -27.18 -9.88 -9.95
CA LEU A 391 -28.39 -10.52 -10.51
C LEU A 391 -29.69 -9.84 -10.08
N ASP A 392 -29.65 -9.02 -9.04
CA ASP A 392 -30.83 -8.45 -8.41
C ASP A 392 -30.57 -7.01 -7.94
N SER A 393 -31.45 -6.09 -8.32
CA SER A 393 -31.28 -4.67 -8.00
C SER A 393 -31.44 -4.39 -6.51
N GLU A 394 -32.33 -5.11 -5.80
CA GLU A 394 -32.50 -4.92 -4.35
C GLU A 394 -31.28 -5.41 -3.58
N ALA A 395 -30.68 -6.53 -4.01
CA ALA A 395 -29.40 -7.02 -3.49
C ALA A 395 -28.27 -6.01 -3.72
N MET A 396 -28.17 -5.44 -4.93
CA MET A 396 -27.20 -4.38 -5.23
C MET A 396 -27.41 -3.16 -4.32
N ASP A 397 -28.65 -2.70 -4.15
CA ASP A 397 -28.98 -1.57 -3.30
C ASP A 397 -28.60 -1.80 -1.83
N LEU A 398 -28.76 -3.02 -1.33
CA LEU A 398 -28.31 -3.38 0.02
C LEU A 398 -26.78 -3.37 0.12
N GLY A 399 -26.06 -3.93 -0.86
CA GLY A 399 -24.59 -3.87 -0.90
C GLY A 399 -24.04 -2.44 -0.92
N LEU A 400 -24.67 -1.56 -1.69
CA LEU A 400 -24.35 -0.13 -1.69
C LEU A 400 -24.70 0.54 -0.35
N ALA A 401 -25.81 0.16 0.28
CA ALA A 401 -26.19 0.68 1.59
C ALA A 401 -25.20 0.27 2.69
N VAL A 402 -24.75 -0.98 2.71
CA VAL A 402 -23.70 -1.46 3.62
C VAL A 402 -22.41 -0.68 3.42
N THR A 403 -21.95 -0.54 2.18
CA THR A 403 -20.70 0.20 1.87
C THR A 403 -20.78 1.66 2.30
N ARG A 404 -21.89 2.36 1.99
CA ARG A 404 -22.12 3.75 2.43
C ARG A 404 -22.18 3.89 3.95
N TYR A 405 -22.81 2.93 4.63
CA TYR A 405 -22.88 2.91 6.08
C TYR A 405 -21.49 2.77 6.71
N MET A 406 -20.66 1.85 6.19
CA MET A 406 -19.29 1.69 6.66
C MET A 406 -18.45 2.95 6.43
N ASP A 407 -18.57 3.59 5.27
CA ASP A 407 -17.86 4.85 5.00
C ASP A 407 -18.26 5.96 5.99
N LEU A 408 -19.57 6.14 6.22
CA LEU A 408 -20.07 7.11 7.20
C LEU A 408 -19.58 6.80 8.61
N LYS A 409 -19.60 5.52 9.01
CA LYS A 409 -19.14 5.08 10.32
C LYS A 409 -17.64 5.29 10.49
N CYS A 410 -16.82 5.11 9.45
CA CYS A 410 -15.39 5.47 9.49
C CYS A 410 -15.18 6.95 9.81
N ARG A 411 -15.98 7.85 9.23
CA ARG A 411 -15.92 9.30 9.53
C ARG A 411 -16.32 9.60 10.98
N GLN A 412 -17.41 9.01 11.46
CA GLN A 412 -17.84 9.16 12.86
C GLN A 412 -16.80 8.66 13.86
N LEU A 413 -16.21 7.49 13.59
CA LEU A 413 -15.13 6.92 14.41
C LEU A 413 -13.87 7.78 14.36
N SER A 414 -13.57 8.37 13.20
CA SER A 414 -12.45 9.30 13.02
C SER A 414 -12.57 10.50 13.96
N GLU A 415 -13.73 11.16 13.96
CA GLU A 415 -14.01 12.29 14.85
C GLU A 415 -13.95 11.89 16.33
N ARG A 416 -14.58 10.77 16.68
CA ARG A 416 -14.70 10.34 18.09
C ARG A 416 -13.38 9.88 18.70
N PHE A 417 -12.52 9.21 17.93
CA PHE A 417 -11.22 8.71 18.41
C PHE A 417 -10.04 9.64 18.08
N GLY A 418 -10.25 10.70 17.30
CA GLY A 418 -9.18 11.59 16.85
C GLY A 418 -8.17 10.88 15.94
N LEU A 419 -8.66 10.02 15.04
CA LEU A 419 -7.87 9.25 14.08
C LEU A 419 -8.37 9.56 12.67
N LYS A 420 -7.51 9.42 11.64
CA LYS A 420 -7.98 9.40 10.24
C LYS A 420 -8.30 7.95 9.87
N ILE A 421 -9.56 7.54 9.98
CA ILE A 421 -10.02 6.18 9.62
C ILE A 421 -10.64 6.20 8.23
N VAL A 422 -10.17 5.29 7.37
CA VAL A 422 -10.57 5.22 5.95
C VAL A 422 -11.03 3.80 5.61
N LEU A 423 -12.10 3.70 4.83
CA LEU A 423 -12.62 2.44 4.32
C LEU A 423 -11.75 1.94 3.16
N GLU A 424 -11.33 0.68 3.21
CA GLU A 424 -10.43 0.10 2.21
C GLU A 424 -11.00 -1.18 1.59
N GLN A 425 -10.77 -1.35 0.28
CA GLN A 425 -10.90 -2.63 -0.39
C GLN A 425 -9.64 -3.47 -0.15
N THR A 426 -9.64 -4.21 0.97
CA THR A 426 -8.55 -5.13 1.34
C THR A 426 -8.11 -5.97 0.13
N PRO A 427 -6.82 -6.14 -0.19
CA PRO A 427 -6.39 -7.10 -1.22
C PRO A 427 -6.71 -8.58 -0.85
N ALA A 428 -6.72 -8.88 0.45
CA ALA A 428 -7.20 -10.12 1.06
C ALA A 428 -6.60 -11.45 0.57
N GLU A 429 -5.35 -11.44 0.10
CA GLU A 429 -4.65 -12.62 -0.46
C GLU A 429 -4.76 -13.88 0.43
N SER A 430 -4.46 -13.74 1.73
CA SER A 430 -4.60 -14.83 2.72
C SER A 430 -5.84 -14.66 3.61
N THR A 431 -6.34 -13.44 3.77
CA THR A 431 -7.48 -13.12 4.64
C THR A 431 -8.78 -13.76 4.14
N ALA A 432 -9.00 -13.78 2.82
CA ALA A 432 -10.18 -14.38 2.19
C ALA A 432 -10.30 -15.87 2.53
N TYR A 433 -9.20 -16.62 2.38
CA TYR A 433 -9.10 -18.02 2.78
C TYR A 433 -9.31 -18.21 4.28
N ARG A 434 -8.61 -17.40 5.10
CA ARG A 434 -8.65 -17.53 6.56
C ARG A 434 -10.07 -17.35 7.11
N MET A 435 -10.79 -16.32 6.67
CA MET A 435 -12.16 -16.06 7.13
C MET A 435 -13.11 -17.17 6.70
N ALA A 436 -13.06 -17.60 5.44
CA ALA A 436 -13.86 -18.73 4.95
C ALA A 436 -13.62 -20.02 5.77
N ARG A 437 -12.36 -20.33 6.09
CA ARG A 437 -12.00 -21.49 6.91
C ARG A 437 -12.55 -21.39 8.33
N LEU A 438 -12.48 -20.22 8.97
CA LEU A 438 -13.01 -20.03 10.32
C LEU A 438 -14.54 -20.09 10.31
N ASP A 439 -15.20 -19.59 9.27
CA ASP A 439 -16.65 -19.65 9.13
C ASP A 439 -17.16 -21.06 8.89
N LEU A 440 -16.45 -21.89 8.11
CA LEU A 440 -16.78 -23.32 8.02
C LEU A 440 -16.64 -24.04 9.37
N LYS A 441 -15.74 -23.58 10.25
CA LYS A 441 -15.56 -24.17 11.58
C LYS A 441 -16.66 -23.73 12.56
N PHE A 442 -16.97 -22.44 12.61
CA PHE A 442 -17.84 -21.86 13.63
C PHE A 442 -19.30 -21.67 13.19
N PHE A 443 -19.55 -21.58 11.88
CA PHE A 443 -20.87 -21.40 11.26
C PHE A 443 -21.09 -22.40 10.11
N PRO A 444 -20.85 -23.72 10.31
CA PRO A 444 -20.86 -24.72 9.23
C PRO A 444 -22.19 -24.77 8.47
N ASP A 445 -23.32 -24.59 9.17
CA ASP A 445 -24.66 -24.67 8.57
C ASP A 445 -24.97 -23.52 7.61
N HIS A 446 -24.29 -22.38 7.75
CA HIS A 446 -24.40 -21.25 6.84
C HIS A 446 -23.25 -21.25 5.83
N ALA A 447 -22.01 -21.26 6.31
CA ALA A 447 -20.82 -20.99 5.51
C ALA A 447 -20.65 -21.95 4.33
N ARG A 448 -21.01 -23.24 4.48
CA ARG A 448 -20.92 -24.25 3.41
C ARG A 448 -21.70 -23.89 2.14
N HIS A 449 -22.69 -22.99 2.25
CA HIS A 449 -23.53 -22.58 1.13
C HIS A 449 -23.00 -21.34 0.39
N PHE A 450 -22.10 -20.57 1.00
CA PHE A 450 -21.69 -19.26 0.50
C PHE A 450 -20.19 -19.15 0.21
N VAL A 451 -19.36 -19.92 0.92
CA VAL A 451 -17.93 -20.04 0.63
C VAL A 451 -17.71 -20.48 -0.82
N LYS A 452 -16.76 -19.84 -1.49
CA LYS A 452 -16.38 -20.16 -2.87
C LYS A 452 -15.26 -21.19 -2.91
N GLY A 453 -15.03 -21.73 -4.10
CA GLY A 453 -14.02 -22.76 -4.34
C GLY A 453 -14.51 -24.15 -3.96
N ASP A 454 -13.60 -25.04 -3.58
CA ASP A 454 -13.91 -26.44 -3.28
C ASP A 454 -13.62 -26.76 -1.80
N ILE A 455 -14.69 -27.09 -1.08
CA ILE A 455 -14.64 -27.48 0.34
C ILE A 455 -13.90 -28.82 0.52
N ALA A 456 -14.01 -29.75 -0.44
CA ALA A 456 -13.39 -31.06 -0.35
C ALA A 456 -11.87 -30.99 -0.51
N SER A 457 -11.37 -30.17 -1.44
CA SER A 457 -9.94 -29.91 -1.60
C SER A 457 -9.39 -28.93 -0.56
N GLY A 458 -10.26 -28.14 0.07
CA GLY A 458 -9.89 -27.09 1.01
C GLY A 458 -9.45 -25.79 0.32
N GLU A 459 -9.62 -25.68 -1.00
CA GLU A 459 -9.34 -24.47 -1.79
C GLU A 459 -10.52 -23.50 -1.69
N ILE A 460 -10.73 -22.96 -0.50
CA ILE A 460 -11.89 -22.14 -0.13
C ILE A 460 -11.55 -20.66 -0.01
N TYR A 461 -12.49 -19.78 -0.34
CA TYR A 461 -12.29 -18.33 -0.18
C TYR A 461 -13.60 -17.56 -0.14
N TYR A 462 -13.54 -16.31 0.28
CA TYR A 462 -14.57 -15.30 0.02
C TYR A 462 -14.14 -14.37 -1.10
N THR A 463 -15.12 -13.80 -1.81
CA THR A 463 -14.85 -12.82 -2.87
C THR A 463 -14.19 -11.60 -2.27
N ASN A 464 -13.16 -11.10 -2.94
CA ASN A 464 -12.39 -9.99 -2.41
C ASN A 464 -13.22 -8.68 -2.39
N SER A 465 -13.25 -8.00 -1.25
CA SER A 465 -13.89 -6.69 -1.08
C SER A 465 -15.40 -6.66 -1.40
N THR A 466 -15.79 -5.95 -2.46
CA THR A 466 -17.19 -5.60 -2.79
C THR A 466 -17.84 -6.53 -3.79
#